data_AF-W1S1Q5-F1
#
_entry.id   AF-W1S1Q5-F1
#
_cell.length_a   1.000
_cell.length_b   1.000
_cell.length_c   1.000
_cell.angle_alpha   90.00
_cell.angle_beta   90.00
_cell.angle_gamma   90.00
#
_symmetry.space_group_name_H-M   'P 1'
#
loop_
_entity.id
_entity.type
_entity.pdbx_description
1 polymer ?
#
loop_
_entity_poly.entity_id
_entity_poly.type
_entity_poly.pdbx_seq_one_letter_code
_entity_poly.pdbx_strand_id
1 'polypeptide(L)' 'MSAAAMPRRRQRQKADYPGKVAIRHAREAAEAMGINPGGLEICPDGTIRIFDRAAIPAAAPKDEFEEWLQSGKLG' A
#
# COMPACT_ATOMS: atom_id res chain seq x y z
N MET A 1 -11.23 -51.66 10.82
CA MET A 1 -10.94 -50.55 11.76
C MET A 1 -10.46 -49.37 10.92
N SER A 2 -11.29 -48.34 10.75
CA SER A 2 -10.97 -47.19 9.89
C SER A 2 -10.27 -46.11 10.71
N ALA A 3 -9.04 -45.74 10.34
CA ALA A 3 -8.28 -44.71 11.02
C ALA A 3 -8.87 -43.34 10.68
N ALA A 4 -9.38 -42.63 11.69
CA ALA A 4 -9.82 -41.26 11.56
C ALA A 4 -8.64 -40.37 11.14
N ALA A 5 -8.78 -39.68 10.00
CA ALA A 5 -7.79 -38.72 9.52
C ALA A 5 -7.71 -37.56 10.51
N MET A 6 -6.58 -37.45 11.23
CA MET A 6 -6.35 -36.30 12.11
C MET A 6 -6.30 -35.00 11.27
N PRO A 7 -6.96 -33.92 11.71
CA PRO A 7 -6.90 -32.64 11.00
C PRO A 7 -5.46 -32.14 11.02
N ARG A 8 -4.81 -32.10 9.86
CA ARG A 8 -3.52 -31.44 9.68
C ARG A 8 -3.66 -30.00 10.15
N ARG A 9 -2.99 -29.67 11.27
CA ARG A 9 -2.88 -28.31 11.80
C ARG A 9 -2.33 -27.45 10.66
N ARG A 10 -3.18 -26.63 10.02
CA ARG A 10 -2.73 -25.67 9.00
C ARG A 10 -1.68 -24.80 9.67
N GLN A 11 -0.41 -25.03 9.34
CA GLN A 11 0.69 -24.19 9.77
C GLN A 11 0.43 -22.82 9.12
N ARG A 12 -0.14 -21.88 9.89
CA ARG A 12 -0.26 -20.49 9.45
C ARG A 12 1.16 -20.04 9.14
N GLN A 13 1.46 -19.81 7.86
CA GLN A 13 2.70 -19.14 7.47
C GLN A 13 2.74 -17.83 8.24
N LYS A 14 3.80 -17.64 9.02
CA LYS A 14 3.96 -16.44 9.83
C LYS A 14 4.17 -15.28 8.86
N ALA A 15 3.36 -14.21 8.99
CA ALA A 15 3.55 -13.02 8.18
C ALA A 15 4.93 -12.42 8.49
N ASP A 16 5.66 -12.07 7.44
CA ASP A 16 6.99 -11.49 7.49
C ASP A 16 6.91 -10.04 7.03
N TYR A 17 6.36 -9.17 7.88
CA TYR A 17 6.23 -7.76 7.52
C TYR A 17 7.59 -7.04 7.60
N PRO A 18 7.95 -6.19 6.62
CA PRO A 18 9.18 -5.42 6.66
C PRO A 18 9.14 -4.41 7.82
N GLY A 19 10.28 -4.26 8.49
CA GLY A 19 10.43 -3.29 9.58
C GLY A 19 10.48 -1.85 9.09
N LYS A 20 10.26 -0.89 10.00
CA LYS A 20 10.23 0.56 9.70
C LYS A 20 11.45 1.09 8.94
N VAL A 21 12.64 0.51 9.17
CA VAL A 21 13.88 0.91 8.50
C VAL A 21 13.85 0.52 7.03
N ALA A 22 13.42 -0.71 6.72
CA ALA A 22 13.25 -1.17 5.34
C ALA A 22 12.22 -0.32 4.59
N ILE A 23 11.11 0.02 5.26
CA ILE A 23 10.06 0.89 4.69
C ILE A 23 10.61 2.28 4.36
N ARG A 24 11.36 2.89 5.29
CA ARG A 24 11.99 4.19 5.07
C ARG A 24 12.97 4.16 3.89
N HIS A 25 13.84 3.17 3.85
CA HIS A 25 14.85 3.05 2.80
C HIS A 25 14.22 2.78 1.43
N ALA A 26 13.14 2.01 1.37
CA ALA A 26 12.40 1.78 0.13
C ALA A 26 11.80 3.08 -0.42
N ARG A 27 11.23 3.92 0.46
CA ARG A 27 10.72 5.25 0.08
C ARG A 27 11.84 6.16 -0.43
N GLU A 28 12.94 6.26 0.30
CA GLU A 28 14.09 7.10 -0.07
C GLU A 28 14.72 6.64 -1.40
N ALA A 29 14.82 5.33 -1.62
CA ALA A 29 15.29 4.77 -2.88
C ALA A 29 14.37 5.11 -4.05
N ALA A 30 13.04 5.05 -3.87
CA ALA A 30 12.09 5.45 -4.89
C ALA A 30 12.21 6.92 -5.26
N GLU A 31 12.34 7.81 -4.27
CA GLU A 31 12.56 9.24 -4.49
C GLU A 31 13.88 9.48 -5.24
N ALA A 32 14.96 8.78 -4.87
CA ALA A 32 16.25 8.86 -5.56
C ALA A 32 16.20 8.35 -7.02
N MET A 33 15.27 7.45 -7.33
CA MET A 33 15.00 6.96 -8.69
C MET A 33 14.05 7.88 -9.49
N GLY A 34 13.61 8.99 -8.92
CA GLY A 34 12.68 9.92 -9.56
C GLY A 34 11.22 9.49 -9.51
N ILE A 35 10.88 8.44 -8.74
CA ILE A 35 9.51 8.05 -8.47
C ILE A 35 8.97 8.96 -7.36
N ASN A 36 7.79 9.54 -7.54
CA ASN A 36 7.12 10.34 -6.52
C ASN A 36 6.13 9.47 -5.73
N PRO A 37 6.46 8.97 -4.52
CA PRO A 37 5.62 8.00 -3.84
C PRO A 37 4.32 8.64 -3.36
N GLY A 38 3.19 8.24 -3.96
CA GLY A 38 1.85 8.65 -3.54
C GLY A 38 1.23 7.71 -2.51
N GLY A 39 1.73 6.47 -2.43
CA GLY A 39 1.29 5.46 -1.47
C GLY A 39 2.27 4.29 -1.36
N LEU A 40 2.19 3.57 -0.24
CA LEU A 40 2.97 2.36 0.03
C LEU A 40 2.02 1.25 0.48
N GLU A 41 2.15 0.06 -0.09
CA GLU A 41 1.51 -1.16 0.41
C GLU A 41 2.56 -2.08 1.02
N ILE A 42 2.30 -2.51 2.26
CA ILE A 42 3.19 -3.36 3.04
C ILE A 42 2.60 -4.77 3.07
N CYS A 43 3.22 -5.69 2.35
CA CYS A 43 2.70 -7.03 2.17
C CYS A 43 3.21 -8.00 3.25
N PRO A 44 2.42 -9.04 3.60
CA PRO A 44 2.79 -10.04 4.60
C PRO A 44 3.90 -11.00 4.15
N ASP A 45 4.33 -10.91 2.90
CA ASP A 45 5.44 -11.67 2.31
C ASP A 45 6.78 -10.93 2.34
N GLY A 46 6.84 -9.76 2.99
CA GLY A 46 8.04 -8.94 3.11
C GLY A 46 8.18 -7.87 2.03
N THR A 47 7.32 -7.89 1.00
CA THR A 47 7.42 -6.95 -0.11
C THR A 47 6.82 -5.58 0.24
N ILE A 48 7.45 -4.54 -0.32
CA ILE A 48 6.97 -3.15 -0.25
C ILE A 48 6.64 -2.75 -1.67
N ARG A 49 5.36 -2.45 -1.93
CA ARG A 49 4.92 -1.92 -3.23
C ARG A 49 4.79 -0.41 -3.14
N ILE A 50 5.37 0.28 -4.09
CA ILE A 50 5.41 1.75 -4.15
C ILE A 50 4.53 2.18 -5.31
N PHE A 51 3.55 3.03 -5.00
CA PHE A 51 2.67 3.61 -6.02
C PHE A 51 3.16 5.01 -6.34
N ASP A 52 3.47 5.24 -7.61
CA ASP A 52 3.74 6.59 -8.09
C ASP A 52 2.47 7.43 -7.98
N ARG A 53 2.57 8.63 -7.40
CA ARG A 53 1.49 9.60 -7.31
C ARG A 53 0.89 9.92 -8.68
N ALA A 54 1.69 9.91 -9.75
CA ALA A 54 1.18 10.11 -11.11
C ALA A 54 0.29 8.95 -11.59
N ALA A 55 0.47 7.75 -11.04
CA ALA A 55 -0.33 6.56 -11.35
C ALA A 55 -1.58 6.43 -10.46
N ILE A 56 -1.68 7.23 -9.39
CA ILE A 56 -2.87 7.27 -8.54
C ILE A 56 -3.87 8.22 -9.21
N PRO A 57 -5.06 7.74 -9.62
CA PRO A 57 -6.10 8.64 -10.12
C PRO A 57 -6.35 9.71 -9.06
N ALA A 58 -6.30 10.98 -9.46
CA ALA A 58 -6.75 12.05 -8.58
C ALA A 58 -8.15 11.66 -8.10
N ALA A 59 -8.33 11.51 -6.79
CA ALA A 59 -9.64 11.21 -6.24
C ALA A 59 -10.60 12.26 -6.79
N ALA A 60 -11.71 11.82 -7.39
CA ALA A 60 -12.78 12.72 -7.77
C ALA A 60 -13.14 13.56 -6.53
N PRO A 61 -13.43 14.86 -6.68
CA PRO A 61 -13.84 15.72 -5.57
C PRO A 61 -14.92 15.00 -4.76
N LYS A 62 -14.74 14.92 -3.44
CA LYS A 62 -15.66 14.16 -2.58
C LYS A 62 -17.04 14.80 -2.51
N ASP A 63 -17.14 16.09 -2.85
CA ASP A 63 -18.35 16.88 -2.95
C ASP A 63 -18.22 18.06 -3.93
N GLU A 64 -19.34 18.73 -4.19
CA GLU A 64 -19.44 19.92 -5.05
C GLU A 64 -18.61 21.11 -4.53
N PHE A 65 -18.31 21.14 -3.22
CA PHE A 65 -17.55 22.20 -2.58
C PHE A 65 -16.05 22.09 -2.88
N GLU A 66 -15.49 20.89 -2.81
CA GLU A 66 -14.11 20.62 -3.25
C GLU A 66 -13.94 20.91 -4.76
N GLU A 67 -14.97 20.65 -5.57
CA GLU A 67 -14.96 21.00 -7.01
C GLU A 67 -14.91 22.52 -7.22
N TRP A 68 -15.66 23.30 -6.44
CA TRP A 68 -15.63 24.77 -6.52
C TRP A 68 -14.33 25.39 -6.02
N LEU A 69 -13.71 24.80 -4.99
CA LEU A 69 -12.38 25.17 -4.51
C LEU A 69 -11.30 24.89 -5.56
N GLN A 70 -11.32 23.71 -6.18
CA GLN A 70 -10.35 23.35 -7.22
C GLN A 70 -10.52 24.14 -8.51
N SER A 71 -11.75 24.52 -8.86
CA SER A 71 -12.02 25.34 -10.05
C SER A 71 -11.70 26.83 -9.88
N GLY A 72 -11.22 27.26 -8.70
CA GLY A 72 -10.88 28.66 -8.43
C GLY A 72 -12.08 29.60 -8.44
N LYS A 73 -13.30 29.06 -8.28
CA LYS A 73 -14.55 29.82 -8.23
C LYS A 73 -14.89 30.35 -6.84
N LEU A 74 -14.20 29.84 -5.81
CA LEU A 74 -14.22 30.38 -4.46
C LEU A 74 -12.94 31.20 -4.27
N GLY A 75 -13.11 32.53 -4.20
CA GLY A 75 -12.04 33.51 -4.00
C GLY A 75 -11.62 33.64 -2.54
#